data_AF-A0A3N0XEN5-F1
#
_entry.id   AF-A0A3N0XEN5-F1
#
_cell.length_a   1.000
_cell.length_b   1.000
_cell.length_c   1.000
_cell.angle_alpha   90.00
_cell.angle_beta   90.00
_cell.angle_gamma   90.00
#
_symmetry.space_group_name_H-M   'P 1'
#
loop_
_entity.id
_entity.type
_entity.pdbx_description
1 polymer ?
#
loop_
_entity_poly.entity_id
_entity_poly.type
_entity_poly.pdbx_seq_one_letter_code
_entity_poly.pdbx_strand_id
1 'polypeptide(L)' 'MNTLTSFCGALHTSFVTPSYPIDSDVQFVIQMRPPLKGAVLSLLSHYKWDKFVYLYDTDRAHKEQGMMEDGCPI' A
#
# COMPACT_ATOMS: atom_id res chain seq x y z
N MET A 1 -7.05 -9.62 2.64
CA MET A 1 -6.63 -9.60 1.22
C MET A 1 -5.50 -10.62 0.97
N ASN A 2 -5.71 -11.88 1.38
CA ASN A 2 -4.66 -12.92 1.39
C ASN A 2 -5.15 -14.23 0.71
N THR A 3 -6.46 -14.52 0.79
CA THR A 3 -7.06 -15.73 0.22
C THR A 3 -6.96 -15.79 -1.30
N LEU A 4 -7.28 -14.69 -2.00
CA LEU A 4 -7.30 -14.67 -3.47
C LEU A 4 -5.90 -14.78 -4.08
N THR A 5 -4.92 -14.02 -3.56
CA THR A 5 -3.51 -14.14 -3.98
C THR A 5 -2.94 -15.53 -3.66
N SER A 6 -3.35 -16.13 -2.53
CA SER A 6 -2.97 -17.51 -2.17
C SER A 6 -3.54 -18.54 -3.15
N PHE A 7 -4.81 -18.41 -3.57
CA PHE A 7 -5.39 -19.29 -4.60
C PHE A 7 -4.67 -19.16 -5.94
N CYS A 8 -4.37 -17.93 -6.38
CA CYS A 8 -3.69 -17.69 -7.65
C CYS A 8 -2.26 -18.26 -7.65
N GLY A 9 -1.56 -18.18 -6.51
CA GLY A 9 -0.28 -18.84 -6.31
C GLY A 9 -0.40 -20.37 -6.33
N ALA A 10 -1.39 -20.95 -5.65
CA ALA A 10 -1.58 -22.40 -5.58
C ALA A 10 -1.99 -23.03 -6.91
N LEU A 11 -2.78 -22.33 -7.72
CA LEU A 11 -3.30 -22.81 -9.00
C LEU A 11 -2.43 -22.39 -10.20
N HIS A 12 -1.35 -21.64 -9.98
CA HIS A 12 -0.53 -21.03 -11.04
C HIS A 12 -1.35 -20.22 -12.06
N THR A 13 -2.44 -19.60 -11.61
CA THR A 13 -3.29 -18.74 -12.45
C THR A 13 -2.88 -17.29 -12.27
N SER A 14 -2.55 -16.60 -13.36
CA SER A 14 -2.20 -15.18 -13.29
C SER A 14 -3.41 -14.33 -12.88
N PHE A 15 -3.20 -13.45 -11.90
CA PHE A 15 -4.19 -12.49 -11.44
C PHE A 15 -3.72 -11.06 -11.70
N VAL A 16 -4.47 -10.31 -12.50
CA VAL A 16 -4.17 -8.91 -12.83
C VAL A 16 -5.13 -8.01 -12.06
N THR A 17 -4.62 -7.03 -11.31
CA THR A 17 -5.46 -6.19 -10.46
C THR A 17 -5.11 -4.70 -10.52
N PRO A 18 -6.11 -3.80 -10.64
CA PRO A 18 -5.92 -2.36 -10.48
C PRO A 18 -6.06 -1.91 -9.01
N SER A 19 -6.16 -2.84 -8.06
CA SER A 19 -6.32 -2.56 -6.63
C SER A 19 -5.04 -1.97 -6.00
N TYR A 20 -5.10 -1.57 -4.73
CA TYR A 20 -3.93 -1.03 -4.03
C TYR A 20 -2.77 -2.06 -4.00
N PRO A 21 -1.52 -1.63 -4.28
CA PRO A 21 -0.41 -2.55 -4.32
C PRO A 21 -0.11 -3.17 -2.95
N ILE A 22 0.32 -4.42 -2.94
CA ILE A 22 0.72 -5.17 -1.76
C ILE A 22 2.25 -5.03 -1.60
N ASP A 23 2.72 -4.76 -0.39
CA ASP A 23 4.15 -4.60 -0.08
C ASP A 23 4.94 -5.92 -0.09
N SER A 24 4.26 -7.06 -0.09
CA SER A 24 4.87 -8.39 -0.17
C SER A 24 5.09 -8.82 -1.62
N ASP A 25 6.21 -9.46 -1.91
CA ASP A 25 6.47 -10.06 -3.22
C ASP A 25 5.59 -11.30 -3.41
N VAL A 26 4.62 -11.24 -4.33
CA VAL A 26 3.65 -12.32 -4.61
C VAL A 26 3.77 -12.79 -6.05
N GLN A 27 4.03 -14.08 -6.21
CA GLN A 27 4.06 -14.72 -7.52
C GLN A 27 2.64 -14.82 -8.11
N PHE A 28 2.55 -14.86 -9.44
CA PHE A 28 1.30 -14.93 -10.22
C PHE A 28 0.33 -13.74 -10.03
N VAL A 29 0.81 -12.62 -9.49
CA VAL A 29 0.01 -11.39 -9.36
C VAL A 29 0.67 -10.25 -10.11
N ILE A 30 -0.06 -9.63 -11.04
CA ILE A 30 0.36 -8.43 -11.76
C ILE A 30 -0.43 -7.25 -11.20
N GLN A 31 0.29 -6.32 -10.59
CA GLN A 31 -0.30 -5.14 -9.94
C GLN A 31 -0.18 -3.94 -10.89
N MET A 32 -1.32 -3.48 -11.40
CA MET A 32 -1.35 -2.39 -12.39
C MET A 32 -1.22 -1.00 -11.75
N ARG A 33 -1.55 -0.88 -10.46
CA ARG A 33 -1.50 0.39 -9.74
C ARG A 33 -0.10 0.61 -9.17
N PRO A 34 0.58 1.74 -9.49
CA PRO A 34 1.87 2.05 -8.90
C PRO A 34 1.75 2.42 -7.41
N PRO A 35 2.82 2.23 -6.62
CA PRO A 35 2.84 2.63 -5.22
C PRO A 35 2.78 4.17 -5.09
N LEU A 36 1.85 4.65 -4.27
CA LEU A 36 1.60 6.09 -4.09
C LEU A 36 2.47 6.73 -3.00
N LYS A 37 2.95 5.93 -2.03
CA LYS A 37 3.69 6.40 -0.83
C LYS A 37 4.85 7.33 -1.18
N GLY A 38 5.70 6.94 -2.13
CA GLY A 38 6.86 7.74 -2.53
C GLY A 38 6.49 9.10 -3.11
N ALA A 39 5.43 9.16 -3.92
CA ALA A 39 4.97 10.42 -4.52
C ALA A 39 4.40 11.37 -3.46
N VAL A 40 3.62 10.85 -2.50
CA VAL A 40 3.04 11.67 -1.41
C VAL A 40 4.13 12.24 -0.51
N LEU A 41 5.11 11.42 -0.10
CA LEU A 41 6.24 11.90 0.71
C LEU A 41 7.08 12.95 -0.03
N SER A 42 7.29 12.76 -1.33
CA SER A 42 8.00 13.74 -2.16
C SER A 42 7.26 15.09 -2.21
N LEU A 43 5.93 15.08 -2.29
CA LEU A 43 5.12 16.30 -2.26
C LEU A 43 5.18 17.00 -0.89
N LEU A 44 5.09 16.27 0.21
CA LEU A 44 5.22 16.83 1.56
C LEU A 44 6.58 17.51 1.76
N SER A 45 7.65 16.85 1.30
CA SER A 45 9.01 17.40 1.32
C SER A 45 9.14 18.63 0.41
N HIS A 46 8.56 18.59 -0.79
CA HIS A 46 8.58 19.70 -1.74
C HIS A 46 7.95 20.97 -1.17
N TYR A 47 6.82 20.84 -0.46
CA TYR A 47 6.14 21.97 0.17
C TYR A 47 6.66 22.31 1.58
N LYS A 48 7.64 21.56 2.10
CA LYS A 48 8.21 21.74 3.44
C LYS A 48 7.14 21.76 4.54
N TRP A 49 6.17 20.85 4.45
CA TRP A 49 5.11 20.75 5.44
C TRP A 49 5.62 20.06 6.70
N ASP A 50 5.85 20.84 7.76
CA ASP A 50 6.25 20.31 9.07
C ASP A 50 5.05 19.89 9.95
N LYS A 51 3.85 20.42 9.67
CA LYS A 51 2.61 20.12 10.40
C LYS A 51 1.42 20.09 9.45
N PHE A 52 0.71 18.97 9.40
CA PHE A 52 -0.48 18.78 8.56
C PHE A 52 -1.43 17.78 9.21
N VAL A 53 -2.68 17.76 8.73
CA VAL A 53 -3.70 16.79 9.16
C VAL A 53 -3.82 15.71 8.09
N TYR A 54 -3.70 14.44 8.49
CA TYR A 54 -3.87 13.29 7.61
C TYR A 54 -5.21 12.61 7.88
N LEU A 55 -6.16 12.82 6.96
CA LEU A 55 -7.45 12.14 6.98
C LEU A 55 -7.37 10.89 6.11
N TYR A 56 -7.62 9.72 6.70
CA TYR A 56 -7.58 8.45 5.99
C TYR A 56 -8.84 7.64 6.21
N ASP A 57 -9.14 6.78 5.25
CA ASP A 57 -10.28 5.89 5.23
C ASP A 57 -9.82 4.47 5.58
N THR A 58 -10.35 3.91 6.66
CA THR A 58 -9.98 2.59 7.16
C THR A 58 -10.41 1.46 6.23
N ASP A 59 -11.41 1.67 5.38
CA ASP A 59 -11.92 0.65 4.46
C ASP A 59 -10.98 0.43 3.26
N ARG A 60 -10.09 1.38 2.97
CA ARG A 60 -9.27 1.35 1.76
C ARG A 60 -7.98 0.55 1.89
N ALA A 61 -7.40 0.42 3.09
CA ALA A 61 -6.13 -0.28 3.26
C ALA A 61 -5.72 -0.48 4.74
N HIS A 62 -6.29 -1.45 5.46
CA HIS A 62 -5.52 -2.03 6.57
C HIS A 62 -4.54 -3.08 6.01
N LYS A 63 -3.45 -2.58 5.43
CA LYS A 63 -2.21 -3.32 5.17
C LYS A 63 -0.94 -2.53 5.56
N GLU A 64 -1.07 -1.45 6.33
CA GLU A 64 0.04 -1.00 7.18
C GLU A 64 -0.10 -1.72 8.51
N GLN A 65 0.61 -2.85 8.66
CA GLN A 65 1.01 -3.30 9.99
C GLN A 65 1.93 -2.21 10.55
N GLY A 66 1.36 -1.36 11.42
CA GLY A 66 2.08 -0.49 12.34
C GLY A 66 2.99 0.56 11.70
N MET A 67 2.45 1.70 11.27
CA MET A 67 3.18 2.98 11.35
C MET A 67 2.83 3.71 12.65
N MET A 68 2.91 2.99 13.78
CA MET A 68 3.01 3.59 15.10
C MET A 68 4.16 2.90 15.84
N GLU A 69 5.39 3.21 15.45
CA GLU A 69 6.45 3.26 16.45
C GLU A 69 6.44 4.68 17.01
N ASP A 70 6.12 4.78 18.30
CA ASP A 70 6.42 5.93 19.15
C ASP A 70 5.83 7.30 18.75
N GLY A 71 4.59 7.35 18.28
CA GLY A 71 3.77 8.57 18.32
C GLY A 71 4.33 9.78 17.54
N CYS A 72 5.23 9.55 16.60
CA CYS A 72 5.78 10.60 15.74
C CYS A 72 5.34 10.38 14.29
N PRO A 73 4.81 11.39 13.58
CA PRO A 73 4.54 11.28 12.16
C PRO A 73 5.86 11.35 11.40
N ILE A 74 6.21 10.27 10.70
CA ILE A 74 7.10 10.33 9.53
C ILE A 74 6.28 10.46 8.26
#